data_AF-A0A1F9XK49-F1
#
_entry.id   AF-A0A1F9XK49-F1
#
_cell.length_a   1.000
_cell.length_b   1.000
_cell.length_c   1.000
_cell.angle_alpha   90.00
_cell.angle_beta   90.00
_cell.angle_gamma   90.00
#
_symmetry.space_group_name_H-M   'P 1'
#
loop_
_entity.id
_entity.type
_entity.pdbx_description
1 polymer ?
#
loop_
_entity_poly.entity_id
_entity_poly.type
_entity_poly.pdbx_seq_one_letter_code
_entity_poly.pdbx_strand_id
1 'polypeptide(L)' 'MAKTIPVSDELFGVIVRPLLTERSTIMKERYNQYAFEVALSADKGSIKRAVQALFKVDVKAVRTMVVPGKYRRYGRGGG' A
#
# COMPACT_ATOMS: atom_id res chain seq x y z
N MET A 1 12.90 11.11 21.46
CA MET A 1 13.60 11.43 20.20
C MET A 1 12.63 11.30 19.05
N ALA A 2 11.89 12.37 18.74
CA ALA A 2 10.92 12.38 17.65
C ALA A 2 11.67 12.57 16.33
N LYS A 3 11.70 11.53 15.49
CA LYS A 3 12.17 11.67 14.11
C LYS A 3 11.01 12.26 13.31
N THR A 4 10.83 13.58 13.36
CA THR A 4 9.99 14.29 12.39
C THR A 4 10.65 14.15 11.03
N ILE A 5 10.11 13.26 10.21
CA ILE A 5 10.48 13.12 8.80
C ILE A 5 9.83 14.29 8.07
N PRO A 6 10.59 15.10 7.29
CA PRO A 6 9.99 16.15 6.49
C PRO A 6 9.01 15.50 5.50
N VAL A 7 7.74 15.88 5.60
CA VAL A 7 6.67 15.32 4.76
C VAL A 7 6.75 16.05 3.42
N SER A 8 7.60 15.55 2.52
CA SER A 8 7.67 16.02 1.14
C SER A 8 6.42 15.59 0.38
N ASP A 9 5.94 16.44 -0.54
CA ASP A 9 4.75 16.17 -1.37
C ASP A 9 4.78 14.79 -2.07
N GLU A 10 5.99 14.29 -2.37
CA GLU A 10 6.23 12.97 -2.96
C GLU A 10 5.66 11.79 -2.15
N LEU A 11 5.41 11.94 -0.83
CA LEU A 11 4.87 10.87 0.02
C LEU A 11 3.34 10.74 -0.08
N PHE A 12 2.64 11.82 -0.45
CA PHE A 12 1.17 11.85 -0.47
C PHE A 12 0.56 11.13 -1.68
N GLY A 13 1.37 10.73 -2.67
CA GLY A 13 0.94 9.95 -3.83
C GLY A 13 1.24 8.44 -3.75
N VAL A 14 1.90 7.97 -2.69
CA VAL A 14 2.38 6.58 -2.61
C VAL A 14 1.28 5.59 -2.23
N ILE A 15 0.43 5.93 -1.27
CA ILE A 15 -0.65 5.07 -0.79
C ILE A 15 -1.95 5.52 -1.46
N VAL A 16 -2.59 4.60 -2.20
CA VAL A 16 -3.83 4.87 -2.92
C VAL A 16 -5.04 4.60 -2.03
N ARG A 17 -5.12 3.38 -1.46
CA ARG A 17 -6.25 2.95 -0.61
C ARG A 17 -5.92 1.73 0.23
N PRO A 18 -6.59 1.51 1.38
CA PRO A 18 -6.51 0.24 2.09
C PRO A 18 -7.22 -0.89 1.31
N LEU A 19 -6.68 -2.10 1.39
CA LEU A 19 -7.30 -3.30 0.85
C LEU A 19 -8.04 -4.04 1.98
N LEU A 20 -9.37 -4.04 1.92
CA LEU A 20 -10.21 -4.80 2.84
C LEU A 20 -10.79 -6.02 2.13
N THR A 21 -10.33 -7.19 2.53
CA THR A 21 -10.73 -8.52 2.07
C THR A 21 -10.72 -9.46 3.26
N GLU A 22 -11.39 -10.62 3.16
CA GLU A 22 -11.35 -11.66 4.20
C GLU A 22 -9.91 -12.02 4.59
N ARG A 23 -9.02 -12.13 3.60
CA ARG A 23 -7.61 -12.41 3.80
C ARG A 23 -6.88 -11.29 4.54
N SER A 24 -7.13 -10.02 4.21
CA SER A 24 -6.47 -8.90 4.90
C SER A 24 -6.92 -8.81 6.35
N THR A 25 -8.18 -9.14 6.65
CA THR A 25 -8.69 -9.21 8.03
C THR A 25 -7.96 -10.28 8.83
N ILE A 26 -7.82 -11.50 8.29
CA ILE A 26 -7.04 -12.58 8.93
C ILE A 26 -5.58 -12.16 9.15
N MET A 27 -4.97 -11.49 8.17
CA MET A 27 -3.59 -11.00 8.28
C MET A 27 -3.43 -9.95 9.37
N LYS A 28 -4.42 -9.05 9.53
CA LYS A 28 -4.45 -8.06 10.60
C LYS A 28 -4.54 -8.74 11.97
N GLU A 29 -5.48 -9.66 12.15
CA GLU A 29 -5.74 -10.32 13.43
C GLU A 29 -4.59 -11.25 13.87
N ARG A 30 -4.07 -12.08 12.97
CA ARG A 30 -3.07 -13.10 13.32
C ARG A 30 -1.64 -12.58 13.31
N TYR A 31 -1.34 -11.60 12.46
CA TYR A 31 0.04 -11.19 12.17
C TYR A 31 0.29 -9.69 12.28
N ASN A 32 -0.71 -8.88 12.63
CA ASN A 32 -0.64 -7.42 12.64
C ASN A 32 -0.14 -6.84 11.30
N GLN A 33 -0.57 -7.46 10.19
CA GLN A 33 -0.20 -7.06 8.84
C GLN A 33 -1.37 -6.36 8.16
N TYR A 34 -1.07 -5.22 7.53
CA TYR A 34 -2.04 -4.43 6.78
C TYR A 34 -1.71 -4.46 5.29
N ALA A 35 -2.76 -4.49 4.47
CA ALA A 35 -2.64 -4.50 3.02
C ALA A 35 -3.12 -3.15 2.45
N PHE A 36 -2.33 -2.60 1.54
CA PHE A 36 -2.62 -1.33 0.86
C PHE A 36 -2.41 -1.50 -0.64
N GLU A 37 -3.21 -0.78 -1.41
CA GLU A 37 -2.92 -0.47 -2.79
C GLU A 37 -2.00 0.75 -2.82
N VAL A 38 -0.94 0.64 -3.60
CA VAL A 38 0.11 1.65 -3.72
C VAL A 38 0.33 1.98 -5.19
N ALA A 39 0.90 3.16 -5.46
CA ALA A 39 1.28 3.54 -6.81
C ALA A 39 2.27 2.54 -7.42
N LEU A 40 2.14 2.23 -8.72
CA LEU A 40 2.97 1.25 -9.40
C LEU A 40 4.46 1.64 -9.42
N SER A 41 4.74 2.94 -9.42
CA SER A 41 6.09 3.52 -9.36
C SER A 41 6.71 3.54 -7.96
N ALA A 42 5.99 3.07 -6.93
CA ALA A 42 6.45 3.20 -5.55
C ALA A 42 7.44 2.10 -5.13
N ASP A 43 8.60 2.53 -4.63
CA ASP A 43 9.58 1.66 -3.99
C ASP A 43 9.20 1.26 -2.56
N LYS A 44 9.74 0.14 -2.08
CA LYS A 44 9.52 -0.32 -0.69
C LYS A 44 9.96 0.71 0.36
N GLY A 45 10.99 1.50 0.06
CA GLY A 45 11.50 2.55 0.94
C GLY A 45 10.53 3.71 1.08
N SER A 46 9.93 4.17 -0.02
CA SER A 46 8.95 5.25 -0.01
C SER A 46 7.65 4.80 0.66
N ILE A 47 7.18 3.58 0.39
CA ILE A 47 6.00 2.98 1.06
C ILE A 47 6.21 2.95 2.57
N LYS A 48 7.39 2.50 3.04
CA LYS A 48 7.71 2.48 4.47
C LYS A 48 7.58 3.88 5.08
N ARG A 49 8.24 4.87 4.49
CA ARG A 49 8.24 6.25 4.99
C ARG A 49 6.84 6.86 4.97
N ALA A 50 6.06 6.63 3.90
CA ALA A 50 4.70 7.12 3.77
C ALA A 50 3.78 6.56 4.86
N VAL A 51 3.81 5.24 5.09
CA VAL A 51 3.01 4.60 6.15
C VAL A 51 3.40 5.13 7.53
N GLN A 52 4.70 5.24 7.81
CA GLN A 52 5.18 5.75 9.10
C GLN A 52 4.77 7.22 9.32
N ALA A 53 4.84 8.05 8.28
CA ALA A 53 4.48 9.47 8.38
C ALA A 53 2.96 9.68 8.53
N LEU A 54 2.15 9.00 7.72
CA LEU A 54 0.69 9.15 7.70
C LEU A 54 0.02 8.59 8.95
N PHE A 55 0.46 7.41 9.39
CA PHE A 55 -0.18 6.71 10.51
C PHE A 55 0.59 6.82 11.83
N LYS A 56 1.78 7.44 11.83
CA LYS A 56 2.64 7.61 13.03
C LYS A 56 2.94 6.28 13.73
N VAL A 57 3.17 5.22 12.95
CA VAL A 57 3.49 3.87 13.42
C VAL A 57 4.89 3.44 13.01
N ASP A 58 5.43 2.41 13.66
CA ASP A 58 6.69 1.80 13.26
C ASP A 58 6.48 0.59 12.35
N VAL A 59 7.16 0.59 11.19
CA VAL A 59 7.04 -0.46 10.18
C VAL A 59 8.26 -1.38 10.23
N LYS A 60 8.03 -2.66 10.56
CA LYS A 60 9.09 -3.68 10.61
C LYS A 60 9.60 -4.06 9.22
N ALA A 61 8.70 -4.42 8.32
CA ALA A 61 9.04 -4.86 6.97
C ALA A 61 7.90 -4.54 6.00
N VAL A 62 8.23 -4.34 4.72
CA VAL A 62 7.28 -4.11 3.63
C VAL A 62 7.43 -5.21 2.59
N ARG A 63 6.30 -5.79 2.18
CA ARG A 63 6.22 -6.75 1.07
C ARG A 63 5.28 -6.18 0.02
N THR A 64 5.67 -6.30 -1.24
CA THR A 64 4.92 -5.80 -2.40
C THR A 64 4.76 -6.91 -3.41
N MET A 65 3.65 -6.88 -4.15
CA MET A 65 3.40 -7.74 -5.30
C MET A 65 2.64 -6.93 -6.35
N VAL A 66 2.92 -7.17 -7.63
CA VAL A 66 2.17 -6.55 -8.73
C VAL A 66 1.03 -7.49 -9.11
N VAL A 67 -0.20 -7.00 -9.09
CA VAL A 67 -1.39 -7.76 -9.48
C VAL A 67 -1.80 -7.31 -10.89
N PRO A 68 -1.69 -8.17 -11.91
CA PRO A 68 -2.16 -7.81 -13.24
C PRO A 68 -3.68 -7.63 -13.23
N GLY A 69 -4.17 -6.66 -13.99
CA GLY A 69 -5.59 -6.45 -14.20
C GLY A 69 -6.22 -7.68 -14.85
N LYS A 70 -7.44 -8.04 -14.43
CA LYS A 70 -8.17 -9.14 -15.07
C LYS A 70 -8.76 -8.65 -16.39
N TYR A 71 -8.42 -9.34 -17.47
CA TYR A 71 -9.08 -9.14 -18.76
C TYR A 71 -10.60 -9.28 -18.61
N ARG A 72 -11.33 -8.26 -19.04
CA ARG A 72 -12.79 -8.28 -19.08
C ARG A 72 -13.24 -7.82 -20.45
N ARG A 73 -14.12 -8.61 -21.08
CA ARG A 73 -14.73 -8.25 -22.35
C ARG A 73 -15.83 -7.22 -22.10
N TYR A 74 -15.71 -6.06 -22.72
CA TYR A 74 -16.74 -5.02 -22.68
C TYR A 74 -17.39 -4.92 -24.07
N GLY A 75 -18.52 -5.62 -24.28
CA GLY A 75 -19.26 -5.58 -25.54
C GLY A 75 -18.58 -6.29 -26.72
N ARG A 76 -18.70 -5.72 -27.94
CA ARG A 76 -18.18 -6.33 -29.18
C ARG A 76 -16.66 -6.25 -29.31
N GLY A 77 -16.02 -5.28 -28.68
CA GLY A 77 -14.56 -5.24 -28.52
C GLY A 77 -14.15 -5.94 -27.23
N GLY A 78 -13.29 -6.95 -27.33
CA GLY A 78 -12.56 -7.41 -26.16
C GLY A 78 -11.59 -6.30 -25.71
N GLY A 79 -11.40 -6.17 -24.39
CA GLY A 79 -10.33 -5.34 -23.84
C GLY A 79 -8.96 -5.94 -24.07
#